data_AF-A0A0F5JGF6-F1
#
_entry.id   AF-A0A0F5JGF6-F1
#
_cell.length_a   1.000
_cell.length_b   1.000
_cell.length_c   1.000
_cell.angle_alpha   90.00
_cell.angle_beta   90.00
_cell.angle_gamma   90.00
#
_symmetry.space_group_name_H-M   'P 1'
#
loop_
_entity.id
_entity.type
_entity.pdbx_description
1 polymer ?
#
loop_
_entity_poly.entity_id
_entity_poly.type
_entity_poly.pdbx_seq_one_letter_code
_entity_poly.pdbx_strand_id
1 'polypeptide(L)'
;MKKVIGLFLVILISSATVFAQSGNRQGKKGDPSQRSEKMIEELKLDDKQAAEFRKVEADFREQMNKEREAVKDDREKMREKMTAMRTEKEAQIKKILTDEQYKQYQEKQKKAPRKKGHGRR
;
A
#
# COMPACT_ATOMS: atom_id res chain seq x y z
N MET A 1 34.69 38.30 51.54
CA MET A 1 34.19 37.35 52.57
C MET A 1 32.67 37.27 52.48
N LYS A 2 32.11 36.07 52.75
CA LYS A 2 30.67 35.64 52.81
C LYS A 2 30.12 35.18 51.44
N LYS A 3 30.14 33.85 51.13
CA LYS A 3 29.10 32.79 51.33
C LYS A 3 27.79 33.16 50.59
N VAL A 4 27.13 32.37 49.72
CA VAL A 4 26.74 30.93 49.69
C VAL A 4 26.20 30.65 48.26
N ILE A 5 26.58 29.56 47.58
CA ILE A 5 25.79 28.31 47.35
C ILE A 5 24.30 28.53 46.98
N GLY A 6 23.96 28.19 45.73
CA GLY A 6 22.64 27.81 45.22
C GLY A 6 22.85 27.27 43.79
N LEU A 7 23.06 25.97 43.56
CA LEU A 7 22.11 24.84 43.63
C LEU A 7 20.93 25.01 42.64
N PHE A 8 20.87 24.11 41.66
CA PHE A 8 19.76 23.84 40.72
C PHE A 8 19.39 24.92 39.68
N LEU A 9 20.00 24.84 38.50
CA LEU A 9 19.30 25.04 37.23
C LEU A 9 20.03 24.33 36.07
N VAL A 10 20.31 23.05 36.31
CA VAL A 10 20.30 22.06 35.23
C VAL A 10 18.89 22.08 34.64
N ILE A 11 18.75 21.83 33.34
CA ILE A 11 17.48 21.65 32.59
C ILE A 11 16.89 22.94 31.97
N LEU A 12 17.65 23.68 31.17
CA LEU A 12 17.07 24.57 30.14
C LEU A 12 17.81 24.47 28.79
N ILE A 13 18.38 23.29 28.48
CA ILE A 13 18.90 22.96 27.15
C ILE A 13 18.09 21.76 26.62
N SER A 14 16.81 21.97 26.35
CA SER A 14 15.96 20.94 25.73
C SER A 14 14.66 21.54 25.20
N SER A 15 14.75 22.52 24.31
CA SER A 15 13.64 22.86 23.40
C SER A 15 14.17 23.55 22.13
N ALA A 16 15.19 22.96 21.51
CA ALA A 16 15.34 23.16 20.08
C ALA A 16 14.11 22.51 19.42
N THR A 17 13.24 23.38 18.94
CA THR A 17 12.08 23.14 18.08
C THR A 17 12.12 21.78 17.38
N VAL A 18 11.37 20.80 17.91
CA VAL A 18 10.94 19.68 17.08
C VAL A 18 10.05 20.28 16.01
N PHE A 19 10.59 20.37 14.80
CA PHE A 19 9.78 20.44 13.59
C PHE A 19 8.86 19.22 13.60
N ALA A 20 7.68 19.37 14.20
CA ALA A 20 6.57 18.51 13.89
C ALA A 20 6.26 18.80 12.43
N GLN A 21 6.81 17.95 11.55
CA GLN A 21 6.54 17.92 10.12
C GLN A 21 5.08 17.52 9.91
N SER A 22 4.19 18.44 10.29
CA SER A 22 2.79 18.54 9.94
C SER A 22 2.76 19.11 8.53
N GLY A 23 2.91 18.24 7.54
CA GLY A 23 2.85 18.64 6.15
C GLY A 23 3.17 17.47 5.24
N ASN A 24 2.16 17.01 4.52
CA ASN A 24 2.33 16.17 3.33
C ASN A 24 2.89 14.74 3.52
N ARG A 25 2.28 13.94 4.40
CA ARG A 25 2.21 12.47 4.20
C ARG A 25 0.99 12.06 3.38
N GLN A 26 0.62 12.85 2.38
CA GLN A 26 -0.09 12.32 1.23
C GLN A 26 0.96 11.59 0.39
N GLY A 27 1.43 10.45 0.90
CA GLY A 27 2.31 9.57 0.16
C GLY A 27 1.61 9.31 -1.17
N LYS A 28 2.23 9.77 -2.26
CA LYS A 28 1.76 9.53 -3.63
C LYS A 28 1.24 8.10 -3.66
N LYS A 29 -0.09 7.93 -3.77
CA LYS A 29 -0.64 6.62 -4.14
C LYS A 29 0.01 6.36 -5.49
N GLY A 30 1.11 5.60 -5.50
CA GLY A 30 1.86 5.33 -6.71
C GLY A 30 0.86 4.87 -7.76
N ASP A 31 0.95 5.45 -8.96
CA ASP A 31 -0.01 5.22 -10.02
C ASP A 31 -0.21 3.72 -10.16
N PRO A 32 -1.45 3.21 -10.03
CA PRO A 32 -1.67 1.78 -10.13
C PRO A 32 -1.24 1.22 -11.50
N SER A 33 -1.10 2.03 -12.56
CA SER A 33 -0.48 1.60 -13.84
C SER A 33 1.01 1.29 -13.68
N GLN A 34 1.74 2.09 -12.89
CA GLN A 34 3.15 1.85 -12.60
C GLN A 34 3.35 0.59 -11.75
N ARG A 35 2.32 0.13 -11.03
CA ARG A 35 2.39 -1.13 -10.27
C ARG A 35 2.30 -2.35 -11.17
N SER A 36 1.43 -2.32 -12.19
CA SER A 36 1.31 -3.43 -13.14
C SER A 36 2.56 -3.56 -13.99
N GLU A 37 3.12 -2.44 -14.49
CA GLU A 37 4.35 -2.46 -15.27
C GLU A 37 5.55 -3.00 -14.47
N LYS A 38 5.69 -2.59 -13.20
CA LYS A 38 6.71 -3.16 -12.31
C LYS A 38 6.55 -4.66 -12.11
N MET A 39 5.31 -5.14 -11.99
CA MET A 39 5.05 -6.57 -11.81
C MET A 39 5.43 -7.37 -13.06
N ILE A 40 5.11 -6.83 -14.25
CA ILE A 40 5.46 -7.42 -15.55
C ILE A 40 6.97 -7.56 -15.66
N GLU A 41 7.71 -6.50 -15.36
CA GLU A 41 9.18 -6.49 -15.41
C GLU A 41 9.80 -7.45 -14.38
N GLU A 42 9.30 -7.40 -13.13
CA GLU A 42 9.83 -8.22 -12.04
C GLU A 42 9.58 -9.72 -12.23
N LEU A 43 8.45 -10.10 -12.82
CA LEU A 43 8.11 -11.48 -13.15
C LEU A 43 8.66 -11.91 -14.51
N LYS A 44 9.27 -10.98 -15.26
CA LYS A 44 9.78 -11.18 -16.61
C LYS A 44 8.74 -11.84 -17.51
N LEU A 45 7.52 -11.29 -17.51
CA LEU A 45 6.44 -11.81 -18.34
C LEU A 45 6.77 -11.61 -19.81
N ASP A 46 6.44 -12.60 -20.65
CA ASP A 46 6.51 -12.42 -22.09
C ASP A 46 5.42 -11.44 -22.60
N ASP A 47 5.52 -11.02 -23.86
CA ASP A 47 4.61 -10.02 -24.42
C ASP A 47 3.12 -10.43 -24.38
N LYS A 48 2.84 -11.73 -24.51
CA LYS A 48 1.46 -12.25 -24.47
C LYS A 48 0.94 -12.25 -23.04
N GLN A 49 1.73 -12.77 -22.11
CA GLN A 49 1.41 -12.77 -20.67
C GLN A 49 1.25 -11.34 -20.15
N ALA A 50 2.13 -10.42 -20.55
CA ALA A 50 2.07 -9.02 -20.16
C ALA A 50 0.80 -8.32 -20.69
N ALA A 51 0.41 -8.59 -21.94
CA ALA A 51 -0.82 -8.05 -22.51
C ALA A 51 -2.06 -8.53 -21.75
N GLU A 52 -2.15 -9.83 -21.45
CA GLU A 52 -3.26 -10.39 -20.66
C GLU A 52 -3.26 -9.87 -19.23
N PHE A 53 -2.08 -9.77 -18.60
CA PHE A 53 -1.93 -9.22 -17.25
C PHE A 53 -2.42 -7.77 -17.16
N ARG A 54 -2.04 -6.92 -18.13
CA ARG A 54 -2.52 -5.53 -18.22
C ARG A 54 -4.05 -5.47 -18.34
N LYS A 55 -4.64 -6.35 -19.15
CA LYS A 55 -6.09 -6.42 -19.32
C LYS A 55 -6.78 -6.79 -18.00
N VAL A 56 -6.32 -7.83 -17.32
CA VAL A 56 -6.87 -8.24 -16.01
C VAL A 56 -6.75 -7.12 -14.97
N GLU A 57 -5.62 -6.41 -14.91
CA GLU A 57 -5.46 -5.27 -13.98
C GLU A 57 -6.35 -4.06 -14.33
N ALA A 58 -6.57 -3.81 -15.61
CA ALA A 58 -7.46 -2.74 -16.08
C ALA A 58 -8.92 -3.05 -15.72
N ASP A 59 -9.40 -4.25 -16.07
CA ASP A 59 -10.76 -4.72 -15.79
C ASP A 59 -11.03 -4.71 -14.27
N PHE A 60 -10.09 -5.24 -13.48
CA PHE A 60 -10.18 -5.24 -12.02
C PHE A 60 -10.23 -3.82 -11.44
N ARG A 61 -9.47 -2.87 -12.00
CA ARG A 61 -9.51 -1.47 -11.55
C ARG A 61 -10.84 -0.81 -11.86
N GLU A 62 -11.37 -1.02 -13.05
CA GLU A 62 -12.65 -0.48 -13.45
C GLU A 62 -13.78 -1.02 -12.56
N GLN A 63 -13.81 -2.33 -12.36
CA GLN A 63 -14.79 -2.99 -11.48
C GLN A 63 -14.63 -2.51 -10.03
N MET A 64 -13.39 -2.42 -9.53
CA MET A 64 -13.14 -1.90 -8.18
C MET A 64 -13.66 -0.48 -8.01
N ASN A 65 -13.42 0.42 -8.98
CA ASN A 65 -13.89 1.80 -8.90
C ASN A 65 -15.42 1.86 -8.90
N LYS A 66 -16.07 1.12 -9.81
CA LYS A 66 -17.54 1.04 -9.89
C LYS A 66 -18.14 0.52 -8.58
N GLU A 67 -17.64 -0.60 -8.09
CA GLU A 67 -18.16 -1.24 -6.88
C GLU A 67 -17.91 -0.38 -5.63
N ARG A 68 -16.74 0.24 -5.55
CA ARG A 68 -16.39 1.10 -4.41
C ARG A 68 -17.28 2.34 -4.32
N GLU A 69 -17.68 2.92 -5.45
CA GLU A 69 -18.66 4.00 -5.47
C GLU A 69 -20.07 3.48 -5.14
N ALA A 70 -20.45 2.32 -5.65
CA ALA A 70 -21.78 1.73 -5.43
C ALA A 70 -22.05 1.33 -3.96
N VAL A 71 -21.03 0.85 -3.24
CA VAL A 71 -21.15 0.44 -1.83
C VAL A 71 -20.34 1.32 -0.88
N LYS A 72 -20.10 2.58 -1.26
CA LYS A 72 -19.23 3.51 -0.50
C LYS A 72 -19.64 3.69 0.97
N ASP A 73 -20.93 3.62 1.24
CA ASP A 73 -21.52 3.83 2.58
C ASP A 73 -21.66 2.53 3.39
N ASP A 74 -21.54 1.36 2.75
CA ASP A 74 -21.65 0.05 3.38
C ASP A 74 -20.27 -0.63 3.45
N ARG A 75 -19.61 -0.45 4.60
CA ARG A 75 -18.25 -0.96 4.81
C ARG A 75 -18.16 -2.48 4.80
N GLU A 76 -19.20 -3.19 5.21
CA GLU A 76 -19.19 -4.66 5.24
C GLU A 76 -19.29 -5.20 3.82
N LYS A 77 -20.27 -4.71 3.04
CA LYS A 77 -20.38 -5.06 1.62
C LYS A 77 -19.16 -4.65 0.82
N MET A 78 -18.55 -3.51 1.13
CA MET A 78 -17.29 -3.12 0.50
C MET A 78 -16.17 -4.13 0.78
N ARG A 79 -16.04 -4.63 2.01
CA ARG A 79 -15.02 -5.65 2.34
C ARG A 79 -15.27 -6.97 1.63
N GLU A 80 -16.51 -7.41 1.61
CA GLU A 80 -16.90 -8.66 0.95
C GLU A 80 -16.62 -8.60 -0.55
N LYS A 81 -17.11 -7.56 -1.25
CA LYS A 81 -16.85 -7.34 -2.68
C LYS A 81 -15.36 -7.22 -2.99
N MET A 82 -14.61 -6.48 -2.17
CA MET A 82 -13.16 -6.35 -2.35
C MET A 82 -12.42 -7.67 -2.17
N THR A 83 -12.92 -8.56 -1.32
CA THR A 83 -12.34 -9.90 -1.11
C THR A 83 -12.64 -10.79 -2.31
N ALA A 84 -13.91 -10.82 -2.76
CA ALA A 84 -14.35 -11.57 -3.93
C ALA A 84 -13.59 -11.14 -5.21
N MET A 85 -13.54 -9.84 -5.50
CA MET A 85 -12.81 -9.33 -6.68
C MET A 85 -11.32 -9.69 -6.63
N ARG A 86 -10.70 -9.71 -5.43
CA ARG A 86 -9.29 -10.12 -5.29
C ARG A 86 -9.10 -11.60 -5.60
N THR A 87 -9.99 -12.46 -5.11
CA THR A 87 -9.92 -13.89 -5.40
C THR A 87 -10.13 -14.19 -6.88
N GLU A 88 -11.06 -13.48 -7.53
CA GLU A 88 -11.30 -13.58 -8.97
C GLU A 88 -10.07 -13.15 -9.78
N LYS A 89 -9.49 -12.00 -9.44
CA LYS A 89 -8.23 -11.53 -10.04
C LYS A 89 -7.12 -12.56 -9.88
N GLU A 90 -6.93 -13.11 -8.67
CA GLU A 90 -5.88 -14.12 -8.43
C GLU A 90 -6.08 -15.38 -9.27
N ALA A 91 -7.33 -15.82 -9.45
CA ALA A 91 -7.65 -16.95 -10.31
C ALA A 91 -7.36 -16.66 -11.79
N GLN A 92 -7.63 -15.45 -12.28
CA GLN A 92 -7.30 -15.04 -13.65
C GLN A 92 -5.79 -14.95 -13.84
N ILE A 93 -5.07 -14.29 -12.93
CA ILE A 93 -3.60 -14.18 -12.99
C ILE A 93 -2.94 -15.55 -12.95
N LYS A 94 -3.44 -16.51 -12.15
CA LYS A 94 -2.91 -17.88 -12.10
C LYS A 94 -3.00 -18.61 -13.45
N LYS A 95 -3.97 -18.27 -14.31
CA LYS A 95 -4.10 -18.87 -15.65
C LYS A 95 -3.10 -18.30 -16.65
N ILE A 96 -2.65 -17.06 -16.43
CA ILE A 96 -1.73 -16.34 -17.33
C ILE A 96 -0.27 -16.67 -16.98
N LEU A 97 0.02 -16.79 -15.69
CA LEU A 97 1.37 -17.02 -15.17
C LEU A 97 1.72 -18.50 -15.12
N THR A 98 3.00 -18.82 -15.31
CA THR A 98 3.52 -20.15 -14.97
C THR A 98 3.54 -20.35 -13.45
N ASP A 99 3.64 -21.60 -12.98
CA ASP A 99 3.66 -21.91 -11.55
C ASP A 99 4.80 -21.18 -10.80
N GLU A 100 5.97 -21.03 -11.44
CA GLU A 100 7.12 -20.32 -10.87
C GLU A 100 6.86 -18.81 -10.78
N GLN A 101 6.35 -18.20 -11.85
CA GLN A 101 5.97 -16.79 -11.89
C GLN A 101 4.84 -16.51 -10.88
N TYR A 102 3.87 -17.40 -10.75
CA TYR A 102 2.76 -17.26 -9.82
C TYR A 102 3.23 -17.33 -8.36
N LYS A 103 4.18 -18.20 -8.01
CA LYS A 103 4.80 -18.21 -6.68
C LYS A 103 5.50 -16.89 -6.37
N GLN A 104 6.29 -16.36 -7.31
CA GLN A 104 6.94 -15.05 -7.13
C GLN A 104 5.92 -13.92 -6.97
N TYR A 105 4.84 -13.95 -7.76
CA TYR A 105 3.73 -13.02 -7.65
C TYR A 105 3.08 -13.06 -6.25
N GLN A 106 2.79 -14.26 -5.73
CA GLN A 106 2.24 -14.41 -4.37
C GLN A 106 3.16 -13.88 -3.28
N GLU A 107 4.46 -14.15 -3.36
CA GLU A 107 5.43 -13.60 -2.40
C GLU A 107 5.44 -12.08 -2.40
N LYS A 108 5.42 -11.47 -3.59
CA LYS A 108 5.40 -10.01 -3.75
C LYS A 108 4.11 -9.42 -3.20
N GLN A 109 2.96 -10.06 -3.43
CA GLN A 109 1.69 -9.65 -2.81
C GLN A 109 1.73 -9.71 -1.28
N LYS A 110 2.37 -10.74 -0.69
CA LYS A 110 2.53 -10.86 0.77
C LYS A 110 3.50 -9.83 1.36
N LYS A 111 4.57 -9.50 0.62
CA LYS A 111 5.60 -8.51 0.99
C LYS A 111 5.13 -7.06 0.81
N ALA A 112 4.06 -6.82 0.04
CA ALA A 112 3.44 -5.51 -0.01
C ALA A 112 3.07 -5.10 1.43
N PRO A 113 3.55 -3.95 1.93
CA PRO A 113 3.31 -3.57 3.31
C PRO A 113 1.81 -3.49 3.52
N ARG A 114 1.26 -4.48 4.24
CA ARG A 114 -0.03 -4.30 4.91
C ARG A 114 0.21 -3.05 5.73
N LYS A 115 -0.40 -1.93 5.35
CA LYS A 115 -0.44 -0.74 6.20
C LYS A 115 -0.99 -1.25 7.53
N LYS A 116 -0.09 -1.60 8.46
CA LYS A 116 -0.39 -1.80 9.87
C LYS A 116 -1.10 -0.50 10.19
N GLY A 117 -2.41 -0.57 10.44
CA GLY A 117 -3.23 0.62 10.65
C GLY A 117 -2.52 1.45 11.70
N HIS A 118 -1.86 2.53 11.29
CA HIS A 118 -1.27 3.44 12.23
C HIS A 118 -2.45 4.03 12.99
N GLY A 119 -2.49 3.66 14.26
CA GLY A 119 -3.41 4.09 15.31
C GLY A 119 -4.59 4.94 14.86
N ARG A 120 -5.77 4.33 14.86
CA ARG A 120 -6.87 4.99 15.57
C ARG A 120 -6.41 5.11 17.02
N ARG A 121 -5.85 6.26 17.37
CA ARG A 121 -5.96 6.79 18.72
C ARG A 121 -7.17 7.70 18.70
#